data_AF-A0A9Q1LBR1-F1
#
_entry.id   AF-A0A9Q1LBR1-F1
#
_cell.length_a   1.000
_cell.length_b   1.000
_cell.length_c   1.000
_cell.angle_alpha   90.00
_cell.angle_beta   90.00
_cell.angle_gamma   90.00
#
_symmetry.space_group_name_H-M   'P 1'
#
loop_
_entity.id
_entity.type
_entity.pdbx_description
1 polymer ?
#
loop_
_entity_poly.entity_id
_entity_poly.type
_entity_poly.pdbx_seq_one_letter_code
_entity_poly.pdbx_strand_id
1 'polypeptide(L)'
;MFLQLRVDGVLMRLRDTRLHCFFGEHNKSVILRESCWRETTFQALSSKGYPSDLATYSDPSIIADRLPIVMQKTQKLNFGVPCKK
;
A
#
# COMPACT_ATOMS: atom_id res chain seq x y z
N MET A 1 0.82 1.65 5.96
CA MET A 1 -0.56 1.97 6.37
C MET A 1 -1.45 1.57 5.22
N PHE A 2 -2.39 0.68 5.48
CA PHE A 2 -3.31 0.17 4.47
C PHE A 2 -4.62 0.95 4.49
N LEU A 3 -5.07 1.37 3.31
CA LEU A 3 -6.41 1.87 3.07
C LEU A 3 -7.12 0.89 2.14
N GLN A 4 -8.18 0.27 2.64
CA GLN A 4 -8.98 -0.71 1.90
C GLN A 4 -10.27 -0.06 1.41
N LEU A 5 -10.57 -0.26 0.13
CA LEU A 5 -11.86 0.03 -0.47
C LEU A 5 -12.41 -1.28 -1.01
N ARG A 6 -13.60 -1.64 -0.56
CA ARG A 6 -14.30 -2.85 -0.97
C ARG A 6 -15.69 -2.47 -1.45
N VAL A 7 -16.06 -2.96 -2.63
CA VAL A 7 -17.41 -2.86 -3.17
C VAL A 7 -17.86 -4.29 -3.45
N ASP A 8 -18.78 -4.79 -2.63
CA ASP A 8 -19.22 -6.17 -2.66
C ASP A 8 -19.73 -6.58 -4.04
N GLY A 9 -19.23 -7.71 -4.54
CA GLY A 9 -19.56 -8.23 -5.87
C GLY A 9 -18.91 -7.49 -7.04
N VAL A 10 -18.25 -6.35 -6.81
CA VAL A 10 -17.64 -5.53 -7.87
C VAL A 10 -16.12 -5.60 -7.82
N LEU A 11 -15.50 -4.95 -6.83
CA LEU A 11 -14.05 -4.82 -6.76
C LEU A 11 -13.52 -4.72 -5.33
N MET A 12 -12.24 -5.02 -5.22
CA MET A 12 -11.46 -4.83 -4.01
C MET A 12 -10.17 -4.10 -4.36
N ARG A 13 -9.93 -2.99 -3.69
CA ARG A 13 -8.77 -2.11 -3.89
C ARG A 13 -8.08 -1.89 -2.56
N LEU A 14 -6.77 -2.00 -2.57
CA LEU A 14 -5.90 -1.77 -1.42
C LEU A 14 -4.83 -0.74 -1.80
N ARG A 15 -4.69 0.30 -0.98
CA ARG A 15 -3.59 1.26 -1.07
C ARG A 15 -2.72 1.12 0.16
N ASP A 16 -1.47 0.71 -0.01
CA ASP A 16 -0.47 0.74 1.03
C ASP A 16 0.44 1.96 0.85
N THR A 17 0.71 2.66 1.94
CA THR A 17 1.80 3.63 2.01
C THR A 17 2.73 3.28 3.16
N ARG A 18 3.97 2.94 2.84
CA ARG A 18 5.05 2.70 3.81
C ARG A 18 5.97 3.91 3.83
N LEU A 19 6.20 4.43 5.03
CA LEU A 19 7.14 5.51 5.27
C LEU A 19 8.26 4.95 6.13
N HIS A 20 9.47 5.04 5.64
CA HIS A 20 10.67 4.68 6.38
C HIS A 20 11.54 5.93 6.54
N CYS A 21 11.67 6.39 7.78
CA CYS A 21 12.43 7.58 8.12
C CYS A 21 13.80 7.17 8.67
N PHE A 22 14.86 7.46 7.91
CA PHE A 22 16.22 7.35 8.41
C PHE A 22 16.62 8.67 9.07
N PHE A 23 16.89 8.61 10.37
CA PHE A 23 17.47 9.72 11.13
C PHE A 23 18.98 9.50 11.22
N GLY A 24 19.75 10.26 10.42
CA GLY A 24 21.21 10.28 10.47
C GLY A 24 21.74 11.44 11.33
N GLU A 25 23.00 11.35 11.76
CA GLU A 25 23.71 12.46 12.39
C GLU A 25 23.94 13.60 11.38
N HIS A 26 23.76 14.84 11.83
CA HIS A 26 23.87 16.08 11.05
C HIS A 26 22.83 16.27 9.91
N ASN A 27 21.64 16.76 10.26
CA ASN A 27 20.68 17.46 9.37
C ASN A 27 20.25 16.76 8.06
N LYS A 28 20.56 15.48 7.89
CA LYS A 28 20.20 14.69 6.70
C LYS A 28 19.18 13.63 7.10
N SER A 29 17.94 14.06 7.31
CA SER A 29 16.82 13.14 7.41
C SER A 29 16.34 12.77 6.00
N VAL A 30 16.31 11.47 5.73
CA VAL A 30 15.78 10.92 4.48
C VAL A 30 14.53 10.14 4.82
N ILE A 31 13.42 10.49 4.17
CA ILE A 31 12.19 9.68 4.25
C ILE A 31 12.04 8.93 2.93
N LEU A 32 12.06 7.60 3.00
CA LEU A 32 11.64 6.75 1.90
C LEU A 32 10.13 6.56 2.01
N ARG A 33 9.41 6.95 0.95
CA ARG A 33 7.98 6.70 0.79
C ARG A 33 7.75 5.67 -0.30
N GLU A 34 7.14 4.56 0.07
CA GLU A 34 6.66 3.55 -0.86
C GLU A 34 5.14 3.62 -0.89
N SER A 35 4.57 3.72 -2.10
CA SER A 35 3.14 3.68 -2.33
C SER A 35 2.83 2.51 -3.25
N CYS A 36 2.02 1.57 -2.79
CA CYS A 36 1.61 0.40 -3.55
C CYS A 36 0.09 0.38 -3.71
N TRP A 37 -0.39 0.29 -4.94
CA TRP A 37 -1.81 0.19 -5.27
C TRP A 37 -2.06 -1.19 -5.83
N ARG A 38 -3.00 -1.90 -5.21
CA ARG A 38 -3.43 -3.24 -5.62
C ARG A 38 -4.93 -3.22 -5.86
N GLU A 39 -5.38 -3.88 -6.92
CA GLU A 39 -6.80 -3.89 -7.29
C GLU A 39 -7.15 -5.14 -8.07
N THR A 40 -8.36 -5.66 -7.84
CA THR A 40 -8.95 -6.71 -8.65
C THR A 40 -10.47 -6.69 -8.53
N THR A 41 -11.15 -7.41 -9.41
CA THR A 41 -12.59 -7.70 -9.28
C THR A 41 -12.83 -8.95 -8.45
N PHE A 42 -14.02 -9.05 -7.84
CA PHE A 42 -14.44 -10.27 -7.13
C PHE A 42 -14.50 -11.48 -8.06
N GLN A 43 -14.95 -11.28 -9.30
CA GLN A 43 -14.97 -12.32 -10.33
C GLN A 43 -13.56 -12.88 -10.60
N ALA A 44 -12.55 -12.01 -10.71
CA ALA A 44 -11.17 -12.43 -10.94
C ALA A 44 -10.53 -13.12 -9.72
N LEU A 45 -10.97 -12.78 -8.50
CA LEU A 45 -10.57 -13.52 -7.29
C LEU A 45 -11.23 -14.90 -7.24
N SER A 46 -12.52 -14.97 -7.54
CA SER A 46 -13.27 -16.21 -7.58
C SER A 46 -12.74 -17.18 -8.64
N SER A 47 -12.34 -16.69 -9.82
CA SER A 47 -11.72 -17.52 -10.85
C SER A 47 -10.37 -18.11 -10.44
N LYS A 48 -9.68 -17.50 -9.47
CA LYS A 48 -8.44 -18.03 -8.86
C LYS A 48 -8.72 -19.01 -7.71
N GLY A 49 -10.00 -19.28 -7.40
CA GLY A 49 -10.41 -20.16 -6.31
C GLY A 49 -10.44 -19.49 -4.93
N TYR A 50 -10.34 -18.15 -4.86
CA TYR A 50 -10.43 -17.46 -3.59
C TYR A 50 -11.90 -17.30 -3.15
N PRO A 51 -12.19 -17.43 -1.84
CA PRO A 51 -13.54 -17.26 -1.33
C PRO A 51 -14.02 -15.84 -1.59
N SER A 52 -15.28 -15.68 -2.00
CA SER A 52 -15.89 -14.34 -2.16
C SER A 52 -16.55 -13.85 -0.87
N ASP A 53 -16.39 -14.61 0.22
CA ASP A 53 -17.06 -14.38 1.48
C ASP A 53 -16.57 -13.12 2.20
N LEU A 54 -17.51 -12.45 2.88
CA LEU A 54 -17.30 -11.19 3.57
C LEU A 54 -16.27 -11.30 4.69
N ALA A 55 -16.31 -12.39 5.47
CA ALA A 55 -15.48 -12.55 6.66
C ALA A 55 -14.00 -12.80 6.33
N THR A 56 -13.71 -13.37 5.15
CA THR A 56 -12.35 -13.81 4.79
C THR A 56 -11.39 -12.64 4.54
N TYR A 57 -11.91 -11.45 4.21
CA TYR A 57 -11.10 -10.27 3.88
C TYR A 57 -11.26 -9.12 4.86
N SER A 58 -11.58 -9.46 6.11
CA SER A 58 -11.63 -8.52 7.23
C SER A 58 -10.23 -7.98 7.57
N ASP A 59 -9.18 -8.79 7.43
CA ASP A 59 -7.79 -8.36 7.56
C ASP A 59 -7.21 -7.89 6.20
N PRO A 60 -6.80 -6.61 6.07
CA PRO A 60 -6.18 -6.08 4.87
C PRO A 60 -4.87 -6.79 4.49
N SER A 61 -4.19 -7.43 5.45
CA SER A 61 -2.94 -8.17 5.20
C SER A 61 -3.17 -9.43 4.38
N ILE A 62 -4.27 -10.16 4.66
CA ILE A 62 -4.64 -11.40 3.95
C ILE A 62 -4.95 -11.11 2.48
N ILE A 63 -5.70 -10.03 2.23
CA ILE A 63 -6.05 -9.65 0.86
C ILE A 63 -4.86 -9.02 0.12
N ALA A 64 -3.93 -8.36 0.83
CA ALA A 64 -2.79 -7.70 0.21
C ALA A 64 -2.05 -8.65 -0.73
N ASP A 65 -1.68 -9.84 -0.27
CA ASP A 65 -0.89 -10.81 -1.05
C ASP A 65 -1.64 -11.43 -2.23
N ARG A 66 -2.98 -11.34 -2.24
CA ARG A 66 -3.83 -11.90 -3.29
C ARG A 66 -4.14 -10.89 -4.40
N LEU A 67 -4.08 -9.60 -4.09
CA LEU A 67 -4.35 -8.53 -5.06
C LEU A 67 -3.13 -8.29 -5.95
N PRO A 68 -3.30 -8.24 -7.28
CA PRO A 68 -2.22 -7.87 -8.18
C PRO A 68 -1.86 -6.40 -7.99
N ILE A 69 -0.56 -6.10 -8.11
CA ILE A 69 -0.03 -4.74 -8.03
C ILE A 69 -0.31 -4.03 -9.36
N VAL A 70 -1.09 -2.95 -9.30
CA VAL A 70 -1.38 -2.09 -10.46
C VAL A 70 -0.33 -0.97 -10.56
N MET A 71 0.10 -0.45 -9.41
CA MET A 71 1.11 0.60 -9.35
C MET A 71 1.97 0.41 -8.12
N GLN A 72 3.28 0.56 -8.29
CA GLN A 72 4.22 0.68 -7.19
C GLN A 72 5.11 1.87 -7.46
N LYS A 73 5.20 2.78 -6.48
CA LYS A 73 6.01 3.98 -6.57
C LYS A 73 6.83 4.12 -5.31
N THR A 74 8.15 4.19 -5.48
CA THR A 74 9.08 4.48 -4.40
C THR A 74 9.66 5.87 -4.63
N GLN A 75 9.68 6.68 -3.57
CA GLN A 75 10.15 8.06 -3.61
C GLN A 75 11.05 8.33 -2.41
N LYS A 76 12.22 8.92 -2.68
CA LYS A 76 13.11 9.44 -1.65
C LYS A 76 12.78 10.92 -1.43
N LEU A 77 12.31 11.26 -0.24
CA LEU A 77 12.02 12.62 0.20
C LEU A 77 13.21 13.10 1.03
N ASN A 78 13.92 14.10 0.51
CA ASN A 78 15.01 14.76 1.24
C ASN A 78 14.45 16.04 1.86
N PHE A 79 14.54 16.16 3.18
CA PHE A 79 14.23 17.42 3.86
C PHE A 79 15.51 18.23 3.98
N GLY A 80 15.71 19.15 3.05
CA GLY A 80 16.76 20.15 3.20
C GLY A 80 16.34 21.16 4.26
N VAL A 81 16.89 21.07 5.47
CA VAL A 81 16.84 22.20 6.40
C VAL A 81 17.85 23.22 5.87
N PRO A 82 17.45 24.44 5.44
CA PRO A 82 18.41 25.48 5.15
C PRO A 82 19.12 25.81 6.46
N CYS A 83 20.40 25.43 6.56
CA CYS A 83 21.24 25.82 7.67
C CYS A 83 21.39 27.35 7.59
N LYS A 84 20.68 28.08 8.44
CA LYS A 84 20.90 29.50 8.65
C LYS A 84 22.31 29.63 9.22
N LYS A 85 23.23 30.14 8.40
CA LYS A 85 24.57 30.59 8.82
C LYS A 85 24.46 31.73 9.80
#